data_AF-A0A7C3LLB3-F1
#
_entry.id   AF-A0A7C3LLB3-F1
#
_cell.length_a   1.000
_cell.length_b   1.000
_cell.length_c   1.000
_cell.angle_alpha   90.00
_cell.angle_beta   90.00
_cell.angle_gamma   90.00
#
_symmetry.space_group_name_H-M   'P 1'
#
loop_
_entity.id
_entity.type
_entity.pdbx_description
1 polymer ?
#
loop_
_entity_poly.entity_id
_entity_poly.type
_entity_poly.pdbx_seq_one_letter_code
_entity_poly.pdbx_strand_id
1 'polypeptide(L)'
;MRFGLALAVHVALLAAAGGAAADWKGSIGVETWQFPEDPAYPRQERDTYSVAGQAEYRGDLTDDLRFAVEPFFRWDEADSRRTHADLRRMVLLWFAEDFDLRFGVDRVFWGVAESRHLVDFINQIDL
;
A
#
# COMPACT_ATOMS: atom_id res chain seq x y z
N MET A 1 9.82 18.81 -31.16
CA MET A 1 9.83 17.84 -30.05
C MET A 1 10.17 18.61 -28.79
N ARG A 2 9.20 18.90 -27.91
CA ARG A 2 9.44 19.71 -26.70
C ARG A 2 9.33 18.78 -25.50
N PHE A 3 10.45 18.64 -24.79
CA PHE A 3 10.58 17.78 -23.60
C PHE A 3 9.93 18.48 -22.41
N GLY A 4 8.87 17.91 -21.85
CA GLY A 4 8.27 18.35 -20.58
C GLY A 4 9.00 17.69 -19.42
N LEU A 5 9.42 18.49 -18.44
CA LEU A 5 10.01 18.00 -17.20
C LEU A 5 8.86 17.66 -16.23
N ALA A 6 8.65 16.38 -15.93
CA ALA A 6 7.70 15.94 -14.90
C ALA A 6 8.45 15.87 -13.55
N LEU A 7 8.01 16.67 -12.57
CA LEU A 7 8.55 16.61 -11.21
C LEU A 7 7.59 15.83 -10.32
N ALA A 8 7.91 14.57 -10.03
CA ALA A 8 7.20 13.76 -9.06
C ALA A 8 7.85 13.91 -7.69
N VAL A 9 7.18 14.55 -6.74
CA VAL A 9 7.63 14.62 -5.34
C VAL A 9 6.87 13.55 -4.55
N HIS A 10 7.59 12.55 -4.04
CA HIS A 10 7.05 11.53 -3.14
C HIS A 10 7.57 11.79 -1.73
N VAL A 11 6.67 12.07 -0.79
CA VAL A 11 7.01 12.17 0.63
C VAL A 11 6.28 11.07 1.37
N ALA A 12 7.03 10.12 1.94
CA ALA A 12 6.49 9.08 2.82
C ALA A 12 6.79 9.44 4.28
N LEU A 13 5.74 9.67 5.08
CA LEU A 13 5.87 9.75 6.55
C LEU A 13 5.60 8.37 7.16
N LEU A 14 6.60 7.81 7.84
CA LEU A 14 6.43 6.66 8.73
C LEU A 14 6.04 7.15 10.12
N ALA A 15 4.83 6.85 10.56
CA ALA A 15 4.40 7.04 11.95
C ALA A 15 4.40 5.68 12.65
N ALA A 16 5.25 5.53 13.68
CA ALA A 16 5.23 4.38 14.58
C ALA A 16 4.71 4.85 15.95
N ALA A 17 3.58 4.28 16.40
CA ALA A 17 3.07 4.49 17.75
C ALA A 17 3.22 3.16 18.51
N GLY A 18 4.13 3.13 19.49
CA GLY A 18 4.43 1.94 20.29
C GLY A 18 3.67 1.91 21.60
N GLY A 19 2.82 0.89 21.78
CA GLY A 19 2.24 0.48 23.06
C GLY A 19 2.41 -1.04 23.19
N ALA A 20 2.88 -1.50 24.35
CA ALA A 20 3.32 -2.88 24.59
C ALA A 20 2.30 -3.92 24.08
N ALA A 21 2.80 -4.90 23.31
CA ALA A 21 2.09 -6.02 22.64
C ALA A 21 1.40 -5.72 21.28
N ALA A 22 1.35 -4.46 20.83
CA ALA A 22 0.72 -4.09 19.57
C ALA A 22 1.73 -3.44 18.61
N ASP A 23 2.10 -4.17 17.55
CA ASP A 23 2.96 -3.63 16.49
C ASP A 23 2.12 -2.93 15.44
N TRP A 24 2.04 -1.59 15.55
CA TRP A 24 1.47 -0.74 14.52
C TRP A 24 2.56 -0.19 13.61
N LYS A 25 2.37 -0.38 12.30
CA LYS A 25 3.19 0.23 11.25
C LYS A 25 2.27 0.93 10.28
N GLY A 26 2.76 1.94 9.58
CA GLY A 26 1.94 2.64 8.60
C GLY A 26 2.76 3.61 7.79
N SER A 27 2.17 4.02 6.67
CA SER A 27 2.76 5.01 5.79
C SER A 27 1.66 5.89 5.21
N ILE A 28 1.94 7.19 5.13
CA ILE A 28 1.15 8.14 4.36
C ILE A 28 2.04 8.68 3.25
N GLY A 29 1.50 8.72 2.03
CA GLY A 29 2.14 9.25 0.83
C GLY A 29 1.31 10.35 0.22
N VAL A 30 1.98 11.39 -0.29
CA VAL A 30 1.40 12.43 -1.14
C VAL A 30 2.12 12.39 -2.48
N GLU A 31 1.37 12.38 -3.57
CA GLU A 31 1.86 12.43 -4.95
C GLU A 31 1.25 13.64 -5.64
N THR A 32 2.05 14.34 -6.46
CA THR A 32 1.56 15.42 -7.31
C THR A 32 2.29 15.42 -8.65
N TRP A 33 1.57 15.79 -9.71
CA TRP A 33 2.12 16.05 -11.02
C TRP A 33 1.76 17.48 -11.41
N GLN A 34 2.79 18.27 -11.74
CA GLN A 34 2.65 19.68 -12.08
C GLN A 34 3.17 19.91 -13.50
N PHE A 35 2.37 20.57 -14.34
CA PHE A 35 2.72 20.80 -15.74
C PHE A 35 2.81 22.31 -16.02
N PRO A 36 3.99 22.82 -16.45
CA PRO A 36 4.18 24.25 -16.68
C PRO A 36 3.41 24.77 -17.91
N GLU A 37 3.13 23.90 -18.87
CA GLU A 37 2.42 24.22 -20.11
C GLU A 37 0.91 23.98 -19.95
N ASP A 38 0.09 24.75 -20.67
CA ASP A 38 -1.36 24.55 -20.67
C ASP A 38 -1.75 23.21 -21.33
N PRO A 39 -2.86 22.57 -20.89
CA PRO A 39 -3.30 21.30 -21.45
C PRO A 39 -3.54 21.38 -22.96
N ALA A 40 -3.04 20.38 -23.69
CA ALA A 40 -3.22 20.31 -25.15
C ALA A 40 -4.68 19.97 -25.55
N TYR A 41 -5.46 19.41 -24.63
CA TYR A 41 -6.85 19.01 -24.83
C TYR A 41 -7.73 19.42 -23.64
N PRO A 42 -9.01 19.77 -23.84
CA PRO A 42 -9.91 20.22 -22.76
C PRO A 42 -10.18 19.21 -21.64
N ARG A 43 -9.91 17.91 -21.86
CA ARG A 43 -10.11 16.83 -20.86
C ARG A 43 -8.82 16.43 -20.14
N GLN A 44 -7.71 17.10 -20.42
CA GLN A 44 -6.44 16.83 -19.76
C GLN A 44 -6.34 17.74 -18.53
N GLU A 45 -6.28 17.11 -17.36
CA GLU A 45 -6.04 17.85 -16.11
C GLU A 45 -4.65 18.48 -16.16
N ARG A 46 -4.57 19.74 -15.72
CA ARG A 46 -3.32 20.50 -15.75
C ARG A 46 -2.37 20.02 -14.68
N ASP A 47 -2.84 19.93 -13.44
CA ASP A 47 -2.06 19.50 -12.29
C ASP A 47 -2.91 18.48 -11.53
N THR A 48 -2.28 17.46 -10.96
CA THR A 48 -2.98 16.44 -10.17
C THR A 48 -2.30 16.24 -8.82
N TYR A 49 -3.10 15.81 -7.85
CA TYR A 49 -2.68 15.52 -6.50
C TYR A 49 -3.42 14.29 -5.99
N SER A 50 -2.69 13.42 -5.31
CA SER A 50 -3.25 12.24 -4.66
C SER A 50 -2.60 12.02 -3.29
N VAL A 51 -3.38 11.44 -2.39
CA VAL A 51 -2.96 11.09 -1.04
C VAL A 51 -3.29 9.63 -0.82
N ALA A 52 -2.34 8.86 -0.33
CA ALA A 52 -2.52 7.45 0.00
C ALA A 52 -2.05 7.17 1.42
N GLY A 53 -2.69 6.21 2.07
CA GLY A 53 -2.37 5.80 3.42
C GLY A 53 -2.60 4.31 3.61
N GLN A 54 -1.70 3.69 4.36
CA GLN A 54 -1.90 2.34 4.92
C GLN A 54 -1.52 2.32 6.40
N ALA A 55 -2.22 1.47 7.12
CA ALA A 55 -1.84 1.06 8.45
C ALA A 55 -1.76 -0.47 8.46
N GLU A 56 -0.86 -1.01 9.24
CA GLU A 56 -0.72 -2.42 9.53
C GLU A 56 -0.75 -2.58 11.03
N TYR A 57 -1.60 -3.49 11.50
CA TYR A 57 -1.61 -3.96 12.87
C TYR A 57 -1.28 -5.44 12.91
N ARG A 58 -0.42 -5.81 13.84
CA ARG A 58 -0.16 -7.21 14.23
C ARG A 58 -0.33 -7.35 15.73
N GLY A 59 -1.07 -8.37 16.14
CA GLY A 59 -1.28 -8.70 17.55
C GLY A 59 -1.23 -10.20 17.79
N ASP A 60 -0.61 -10.58 18.89
CA ASP A 60 -0.68 -11.93 19.44
C ASP A 60 -1.95 -12.05 20.29
N LEU A 61 -2.85 -12.96 19.93
CA LEU A 61 -4.08 -13.25 20.68
C LEU A 61 -3.80 -14.30 21.77
N THR A 62 -2.96 -15.28 21.45
CA THR A 62 -2.34 -16.25 22.36
C THR A 62 -0.92 -16.54 21.87
N ASP A 63 -0.14 -17.36 22.58
CA ASP A 63 1.22 -17.74 22.17
C ASP A 63 1.26 -18.37 20.76
N ASP A 64 0.19 -19.08 20.38
CA ASP A 64 0.06 -19.81 19.12
C ASP A 64 -0.87 -19.13 18.10
N LEU A 65 -1.57 -18.07 18.46
CA LEU A 65 -2.57 -17.44 17.60
C LEU A 65 -2.27 -15.96 17.40
N ARG A 66 -2.11 -15.56 16.14
CA ARG A 66 -1.86 -14.18 15.72
C ARG A 66 -2.94 -13.65 14.81
N PHE A 67 -3.14 -12.35 14.88
CA PHE A 67 -4.00 -11.61 13.96
C PHE A 67 -3.21 -10.50 13.27
N ALA A 68 -3.47 -10.29 11.99
CA ALA A 68 -2.95 -9.16 11.25
C ALA A 68 -4.01 -8.52 10.37
N VAL A 69 -4.00 -7.18 10.32
CA VAL A 69 -4.89 -6.40 9.45
C VAL A 69 -4.14 -5.23 8.82
N GLU A 70 -4.41 -4.99 7.53
CA GLU A 70 -3.77 -3.93 6.75
C GLU A 70 -4.82 -3.18 5.93
N PRO A 71 -5.53 -2.18 6.50
CA PRO A 71 -6.37 -1.28 5.72
C PRO A 71 -5.53 -0.34 4.85
N PHE A 72 -6.04 0.00 3.67
CA PHE A 72 -5.46 0.99 2.78
C PHE A 72 -6.53 1.90 2.19
N PHE A 73 -6.12 3.14 1.92
CA PHE A 73 -6.95 4.14 1.28
C PHE A 73 -6.09 4.99 0.35
N ARG A 74 -6.62 5.26 -0.86
CA ARG A 74 -6.15 6.34 -1.73
C ARG A 74 -7.30 7.27 -2.04
N TRP A 75 -6.99 8.56 -2.04
CA TRP A 75 -7.78 9.60 -2.67
C TRP A 75 -6.96 10.27 -3.77
N ASP A 76 -7.55 10.42 -4.95
CA ASP A 76 -6.95 11.02 -6.13
C ASP A 76 -7.95 12.04 -6.70
N GLU A 77 -7.47 13.27 -6.88
CA GLU A 77 -8.34 14.34 -7.34
C GLU A 77 -8.65 14.27 -8.85
N ALA A 78 -7.67 13.90 -9.67
CA ALA A 78 -7.79 13.91 -11.11
C ALA A 78 -8.52 12.68 -11.67
N ASP A 79 -8.45 11.53 -10.99
CA ASP A 79 -9.11 10.30 -11.41
C ASP A 79 -9.86 9.63 -10.26
N SER A 80 -11.19 9.78 -10.27
CA SER A 80 -12.08 9.15 -9.29
C SER A 80 -11.98 7.62 -9.27
N ARG A 81 -11.50 6.98 -10.35
CA ARG A 81 -11.28 5.52 -10.38
C ARG A 81 -10.05 5.08 -9.58
N ARG A 82 -9.10 6.00 -9.31
CA ARG A 82 -7.95 5.76 -8.42
C ARG A 82 -8.29 6.01 -6.95
N THR A 83 -9.40 6.68 -6.66
CA THR A 83 -9.89 6.84 -5.28
C THR A 83 -10.58 5.56 -4.81
N HIS A 84 -10.00 4.88 -3.82
CA HIS A 84 -10.55 3.64 -3.28
C HIS A 84 -10.08 3.38 -1.85
N ALA A 85 -10.88 2.60 -1.12
CA ALA A 85 -10.51 2.00 0.15
C ALA A 85 -10.55 0.48 -0.02
N ASP A 86 -9.55 -0.22 0.51
CA ASP A 86 -9.51 -1.67 0.51
C ASP A 86 -8.93 -2.22 1.82
N LEU A 87 -9.03 -3.54 1.94
CA LEU A 87 -8.46 -4.30 3.06
C LEU A 87 -7.45 -5.29 2.49
N ARG A 88 -6.18 -4.89 2.50
CA ARG A 88 -5.09 -5.64 1.86
C ARG A 88 -4.79 -6.94 2.57
N ARG A 89 -4.93 -6.93 3.90
CA ARG A 89 -4.78 -8.12 4.74
C ARG A 89 -5.82 -8.12 5.85
N MET A 90 -6.35 -9.30 6.12
CA MET A 90 -7.12 -9.64 7.31
C MET A 90 -6.98 -11.14 7.50
N VAL A 91 -6.03 -11.54 8.35
CA VAL A 91 -5.64 -12.94 8.50
C VAL A 91 -5.47 -13.32 9.95
N LEU A 92 -5.96 -14.51 10.30
CA LEU A 92 -5.64 -15.22 11.53
C LEU A 92 -4.60 -16.29 11.20
N LEU A 93 -3.50 -16.32 11.96
CA LEU A 93 -2.44 -17.31 11.86
C LEU A 93 -2.43 -18.15 13.12
N TRP A 94 -2.64 -19.46 12.99
CA TRP A 94 -2.49 -20.42 14.08
C TRP A 94 -1.27 -21.30 13.82
N PHE A 95 -0.35 -21.29 14.78
CA PHE A 95 0.86 -22.09 14.77
C PHE A 95 0.62 -23.37 15.59
N ALA A 96 0.81 -24.54 14.99
CA ALA A 96 0.82 -25.83 15.67
C ALA A 96 2.20 -26.48 15.51
N GLU A 97 2.48 -27.56 16.27
CA GLU A 97 3.81 -28.19 16.29
C GLU A 97 4.28 -28.66 14.90
N ASP A 98 3.37 -29.20 14.09
CA ASP A 98 3.68 -29.81 12.79
C ASP A 98 3.17 -29.01 11.59
N PHE A 99 2.31 -28.00 11.81
CA PHE A 99 1.69 -27.24 10.73
C PHE A 99 1.26 -25.83 11.17
N ASP A 100 1.22 -24.92 10.22
CA ASP A 100 0.65 -23.58 10.39
C ASP A 100 -0.63 -23.44 9.56
N LEU A 101 -1.66 -22.86 10.14
CA LEU A 101 -2.90 -22.51 9.45
C LEU A 101 -3.03 -21.01 9.30
N ARG A 102 -3.48 -20.59 8.12
CA ARG A 102 -3.83 -19.19 7.83
C ARG A 102 -5.27 -19.13 7.34
N PHE A 103 -6.07 -18.29 7.98
CA PHE A 103 -7.46 -18.09 7.61
C PHE A 103 -7.74 -16.61 7.34
N GLY A 104 -8.25 -16.31 6.14
CA GLY A 104 -8.63 -14.97 5.72
C GLY A 104 -7.98 -14.53 4.41
N VAL A 105 -7.79 -13.22 4.28
CA VAL A 105 -7.16 -12.59 3.11
C VAL A 105 -5.74 -12.20 3.51
N ASP A 106 -4.74 -12.83 2.91
CA ASP A 106 -3.34 -12.57 3.21
C ASP A 106 -2.56 -12.19 1.93
N ARG A 107 -1.38 -11.60 2.11
CA ARG A 107 -0.40 -11.34 1.05
C ARG A 107 0.82 -12.19 1.34
N VAL A 108 1.08 -13.18 0.49
CA VAL A 108 2.22 -14.10 0.66
C VAL A 108 3.32 -13.72 -0.32
N PHE A 109 4.51 -13.46 0.24
CA PHE A 109 5.72 -13.26 -0.54
C PHE A 109 6.38 -14.61 -0.79
N TRP A 110 6.51 -14.98 -2.05
CA TRP A 110 7.27 -16.15 -2.46
C TRP A 110 8.34 -15.74 -3.46
N GLY A 111 9.23 -14.83 -3.04
CA GLY A 111 10.39 -14.46 -3.82
C GLY A 111 11.53 -15.46 -3.60
N VAL A 112 11.86 -16.27 -4.60
CA VAL A 112 13.24 -16.78 -4.76
C VAL A 112 14.02 -15.64 -5.41
N ALA A 113 15.23 -15.34 -4.94
CA ALA A 113 16.06 -14.28 -5.50
C ALA A 113 16.47 -14.56 -6.96
N GLU A 114 15.58 -14.30 -7.92
CA GLU A 114 15.90 -14.23 -9.34
C GLU A 114 15.99 -12.76 -9.75
N SER A 115 17.04 -12.44 -10.52
CA SER A 115 17.42 -11.09 -10.97
C SER A 115 16.38 -10.29 -11.77
N ARG A 116 15.12 -10.77 -11.89
CA ARG A 116 14.02 -10.10 -12.61
C ARG A 116 12.73 -10.24 -11.80
N HIS A 117 12.26 -9.13 -11.23
CA HIS A 117 10.97 -8.96 -10.54
C HIS A 117 9.79 -9.18 -11.51
N LEU A 118 9.44 -10.43 -11.80
CA LEU A 118 8.29 -10.71 -12.67
C LEU A 118 7.10 -11.34 -11.93
N VAL A 119 7.29 -11.95 -10.76
CA VAL A 119 6.19 -12.54 -9.97
C VAL A 119 6.55 -12.59 -8.48
N ASP A 120 6.32 -11.50 -7.72
CA ASP A 120 6.68 -11.47 -6.28
C ASP A 120 5.49 -11.38 -5.30
N PHE A 121 4.25 -11.40 -5.79
CA PHE A 121 3.08 -11.20 -4.94
C PHE A 121 1.92 -12.11 -5.35
N ILE A 122 1.46 -12.94 -4.41
CA ILE A 122 0.12 -13.53 -4.46
C ILE A 122 -0.80 -12.58 -3.69
N ASN A 123 -1.87 -12.12 -4.35
CA ASN A 123 -2.83 -11.09 -3.93
C ASN A 123 -2.40 -9.63 -4.24
N GLN A 124 -3.25 -8.65 -3.95
CA GLN A 124 -3.14 -7.28 -4.51
C GLN A 124 -1.84 -6.54 -4.16
N ILE A 125 -1.24 -5.93 -5.19
CA ILE A 125 -0.33 -4.79 -5.09
C ILE A 125 -0.97 -3.61 -5.81
N ASP A 126 -0.69 -2.42 -5.31
CA ASP A 126 -1.10 -1.19 -5.93
C ASP A 126 0.13 -0.63 -6.65
N LEU A 127 0.01 -0.51 -7.98
CA LEU A 127 1.02 0.03 -8.87
C LEU A 127 0.83 1.54 -9.05
#